data_AF-R9R8V0-F1
#
_entry.id   AF-R9R8V0-F1
#
_cell.length_a   1.000
_cell.length_b   1.000
_cell.length_c   1.000
_cell.angle_alpha   90.00
_cell.angle_beta   90.00
_cell.angle_gamma   90.00
#
_symmetry.space_group_name_H-M   'P 1'
#
loop_
_entity.id
_entity.type
_entity.pdbx_description
1 polymer ?
#
loop_
_entity_poly.entity_id
_entity_poly.type
_entity_poly.pdbx_seq_one_letter_code
_entity_poly.pdbx_strand_id
1 'polypeptide(L)'
;MKILKILKTNIENILNRDAKNIELFYIYFFDGKNNAKQYLNNFINQNNLKKRFKGLYHSLGNATKESIDINVCEFSGANTIKFAYLNEIKIKI
;
A
#
# COMPACT_ATOMS: atom_id res chain seq x y z
N MET A 1 8.99 -11.32 -25.17
CA MET A 1 7.63 -10.88 -24.81
C MET A 1 7.59 -9.36 -24.59
N LYS A 2 7.11 -8.58 -25.57
CA LYS A 2 7.18 -7.10 -25.58
C LYS A 2 6.29 -6.43 -24.51
N ILE A 3 5.13 -7.04 -24.22
CA ILE A 3 4.12 -6.50 -23.28
C ILE A 3 4.67 -6.40 -21.85
N LEU A 4 5.37 -7.44 -21.37
CA LEU A 4 5.91 -7.45 -20.01
C LEU A 4 6.98 -6.36 -19.80
N LYS A 5 7.72 -6.02 -20.86
CA LYS A 5 8.77 -5.01 -20.83
C LYS A 5 8.17 -3.60 -20.76
N ILE A 6 7.11 -3.34 -21.52
CA ILE A 6 6.36 -2.06 -21.47
C ILE A 6 5.72 -1.87 -20.09
N LEU A 7 5.17 -2.93 -19.49
CA LEU A 7 4.59 -2.85 -18.15
C LEU A 7 5.63 -2.46 -17.09
N LYS A 8 6.80 -3.09 -17.09
CA LYS A 8 7.90 -2.75 -16.16
C LYS A 8 8.35 -1.30 -16.32
N THR A 9 8.59 -0.84 -17.54
CA THR A 9 8.99 0.55 -17.80
C THR A 9 7.92 1.56 -17.36
N ASN A 10 6.64 1.22 -17.49
CA ASN A 10 5.57 2.07 -16.96
C ASN A 10 5.56 2.09 -15.43
N ILE A 11 5.78 0.97 -14.75
CA ILE A 11 5.87 0.90 -13.29
C ILE A 11 7.05 1.73 -12.78
N GLU A 12 8.23 1.59 -13.38
CA GLU A 12 9.41 2.39 -13.01
C GLU A 12 9.14 3.90 -13.17
N ASN A 13 8.49 4.31 -14.26
CA ASN A 13 8.11 5.71 -14.49
C ASN A 13 7.04 6.21 -13.50
N ILE A 14 6.12 5.32 -13.09
CA ILE A 14 5.06 5.57 -12.11
C ILE A 14 5.65 5.72 -10.70
N LEU A 15 6.65 4.92 -10.35
CA LEU A 15 7.38 5.02 -9.08
C LEU A 15 8.26 6.29 -9.02
N ASN A 16 8.75 6.76 -10.17
CA ASN A 16 9.64 7.93 -10.28
C ASN A 16 8.91 9.28 -10.45
N ARG A 17 7.62 9.29 -10.82
CA ARG A 17 6.81 10.52 -10.87
C ARG A 17 6.03 10.68 -9.57
N ASP A 18 6.16 11.85 -8.94
CA ASP A 18 5.43 12.36 -7.76
C ASP A 18 4.22 11.48 -7.39
N ALA A 19 4.51 10.46 -6.57
CA ALA A 19 3.78 9.20 -6.42
C ALA A 19 2.46 9.37 -5.65
N LYS A 20 1.65 10.35 -6.01
CA LYS A 20 0.55 10.80 -5.16
C LYS A 20 -0.67 9.92 -5.18
N ASN A 21 -0.85 9.03 -6.16
CA ASN A 21 -2.13 8.29 -6.30
C ASN A 21 -1.99 6.89 -6.94
N ILE A 22 -0.89 6.15 -6.74
CA ILE A 22 -0.88 4.74 -7.17
C ILE A 22 -1.41 3.90 -6.02
N GLU A 23 -2.47 3.15 -6.27
CA GLU A 23 -2.98 2.22 -5.28
C GLU A 23 -1.95 1.13 -5.02
N LEU A 24 -1.69 0.84 -3.74
CA LEU A 24 -0.75 -0.19 -3.29
C LEU A 24 -1.02 -1.56 -3.94
N PHE A 25 -2.29 -1.85 -4.22
CA PHE A 25 -2.74 -3.02 -4.97
C PHE A 25 -1.97 -3.20 -6.29
N TYR A 26 -1.84 -2.15 -7.11
CA TYR A 26 -1.19 -2.27 -8.41
C TYR A 26 0.29 -2.63 -8.29
N ILE A 27 1.00 -2.00 -7.34
CA ILE A 27 2.42 -2.27 -7.13
C ILE A 27 2.60 -3.69 -6.59
N TYR A 28 1.72 -4.13 -5.68
CA TYR A 28 1.78 -5.49 -5.16
C TYR A 28 1.59 -6.55 -6.26
N PHE A 29 0.60 -6.40 -7.13
CA PHE A 29 0.31 -7.37 -8.17
C PHE A 29 1.35 -7.40 -9.29
N PHE A 30 1.85 -6.23 -9.72
CA PHE A 30 2.73 -6.14 -10.88
C PHE A 30 4.22 -6.10 -10.56
N ASP A 31 4.59 -5.62 -9.37
CA ASP A 31 5.99 -5.39 -8.97
C ASP A 31 6.38 -6.14 -7.69
N GLY A 32 5.41 -6.84 -7.10
CA GLY A 32 5.63 -7.77 -6.00
C GLY A 32 5.66 -7.12 -4.61
N LYS A 33 5.58 -7.99 -3.60
CA LYS A 33 5.44 -7.62 -2.19
C LYS A 33 6.57 -6.73 -1.66
N ASN A 34 7.81 -6.93 -2.12
CA ASN A 34 8.96 -6.15 -1.64
C ASN A 34 8.90 -4.70 -2.09
N ASN A 35 8.59 -4.45 -3.37
CA ASN A 35 8.48 -3.10 -3.92
C ASN A 35 7.22 -2.40 -3.39
N ALA A 36 6.11 -3.13 -3.25
CA ALA A 36 4.90 -2.63 -2.58
C ALA A 36 5.18 -2.19 -1.14
N LYS A 37 5.99 -2.96 -0.38
CA LYS A 37 6.43 -2.58 0.96
C LYS A 37 7.25 -1.30 0.94
N GLN A 38 8.23 -1.18 0.04
CA GLN A 38 9.07 0.02 -0.05
C GLN A 38 8.23 1.26 -0.36
N TYR A 39 7.35 1.15 -1.36
CA TYR A 39 6.41 2.20 -1.74
C TYR A 39 5.52 2.63 -0.57
N LEU A 40 4.86 1.67 0.10
CA LEU A 40 3.95 1.96 1.21
C LEU A 40 4.63 2.73 2.33
N ASN A 41 5.86 2.34 2.69
CA ASN A 41 6.61 3.00 3.74
C ASN A 41 7.02 4.44 3.35
N ASN A 42 7.36 4.67 2.08
CA ASN A 42 7.64 6.02 1.58
C ASN A 42 6.36 6.88 1.59
N PHE A 43 5.24 6.34 1.09
CA PHE A 43 3.93 6.99 1.11
C PHE A 43 3.51 7.41 2.52
N ILE A 44 3.57 6.50 3.50
CA ILE A 44 3.20 6.80 4.89
C ILE A 44 4.10 7.87 5.49
N ASN A 45 5.41 7.83 5.25
CA ASN A 45 6.34 8.78 5.84
C ASN A 45 6.15 10.22 5.32
N GLN A 46 5.72 10.37 4.06
CA GLN A 46 5.48 11.68 3.43
C GLN A 46 4.07 12.22 3.67
N ASN A 47 3.14 11.40 4.17
CA ASN A 47 1.74 11.76 4.32
C ASN A 47 1.45 12.38 5.71
N ASN A 48 0.59 13.41 5.75
CA ASN A 48 0.19 14.08 6.99
C ASN A 48 -0.62 13.17 7.94
N LEU A 49 -1.28 12.13 7.42
CA LEU A 49 -2.04 11.15 8.19
C LEU A 49 -1.18 9.99 8.74
N LYS A 50 0.17 10.07 8.67
CA LYS A 50 1.08 8.98 9.11
C LYS A 50 0.74 8.35 10.46
N LYS A 51 0.33 9.17 11.43
CA LYS A 51 -0.05 8.70 12.77
C LYS A 51 -1.33 7.85 12.73
N ARG A 52 -2.33 8.25 11.93
CA ARG A 52 -3.57 7.49 11.72
C ARG A 52 -3.31 6.18 10.98
N PHE A 53 -2.45 6.20 9.96
CA PHE A 53 -2.05 4.97 9.25
C PHE A 53 -1.41 3.95 10.19
N LYS A 54 -0.44 4.36 11.01
CA LYS A 54 0.22 3.48 11.98
C LYS A 54 -0.75 3.00 13.06
N GLY A 55 -1.61 3.89 13.56
CA GLY A 55 -2.64 3.54 14.54
C GLY A 55 -3.60 2.47 14.02
N LEU A 56 -4.13 2.66 12.81
CA LEU A 56 -4.99 1.68 12.15
C LEU A 56 -4.28 0.34 11.95
N TYR A 57 -3.06 0.34 11.40
CA TYR A 57 -2.31 -0.91 11.19
C TYR A 57 -2.08 -1.68 12.50
N HIS A 58 -1.79 -0.95 13.59
CA HIS A 58 -1.63 -1.56 14.91
C HIS A 58 -2.95 -2.12 15.45
N SER A 59 -4.06 -1.38 15.32
CA SER A 59 -5.37 -1.85 15.80
C SER A 59 -5.87 -3.09 15.06
N LEU A 60 -5.51 -3.25 13.79
CA LEU A 60 -5.82 -4.45 13.01
C LEU A 60 -5.14 -5.70 13.57
N GLY A 61 -4.02 -5.58 14.30
CA GLY A 61 -3.34 -6.71 14.95
C GLY A 61 -4.19 -7.43 16.00
N ASN A 62 -5.25 -6.79 16.49
CA ASN A 62 -6.20 -7.38 17.44
C ASN A 62 -7.47 -7.94 16.76
N ALA A 63 -7.60 -7.79 15.42
CA ALA A 63 -8.75 -8.24 14.65
C ALA A 63 -8.45 -9.52 13.88
N THR A 64 -9.47 -10.36 13.68
CA THR A 64 -9.38 -11.50 12.75
C THR A 64 -9.39 -10.98 11.31
N LYS A 65 -8.64 -11.61 10.39
CA LYS A 65 -8.54 -11.13 9.00
C LYS A 65 -9.92 -11.07 8.33
N GLU A 66 -10.79 -12.01 8.67
CA GLU A 66 -12.17 -12.15 8.16
C GLU A 66 -13.10 -11.02 8.62
N SER A 67 -12.78 -10.35 9.74
CA SER A 67 -13.57 -9.23 10.27
C SER A 67 -13.24 -7.88 9.62
N ILE A 68 -12.19 -7.82 8.79
CA ILE A 68 -11.70 -6.57 8.21
C ILE A 68 -12.47 -6.28 6.91
N ASP A 69 -13.39 -5.34 6.96
CA ASP A 69 -14.04 -4.81 5.76
C ASP A 69 -13.16 -3.74 5.09
N ILE A 70 -12.66 -4.05 3.90
CA ILE A 70 -11.84 -3.14 3.08
C ILE A 70 -12.66 -2.03 2.40
N ASN A 71 -13.99 -2.16 2.34
CA ASN A 71 -14.87 -1.17 1.72
C ASN A 71 -15.26 -0.04 2.69
N VAL A 72 -15.15 -0.30 4.00
CA VAL A 72 -15.29 0.76 5.01
C VAL A 72 -14.04 1.62 5.00
N CYS A 73 -14.20 2.91 4.72
CA CYS A 73 -13.10 3.86 4.67
C CYS A 73 -13.23 4.86 5.83
N GLU A 74 -12.53 4.59 6.94
CA GLU A 74 -12.57 5.43 8.15
C GLU A 74 -11.93 6.81 7.93
N PHE A 75 -11.01 6.89 6.96
CA PHE A 75 -10.35 8.11 6.52
C PHE A 75 -9.61 7.84 5.20
N SER A 76 -9.22 8.91 4.48
CA SER A 76 -8.49 8.79 3.21
C SER A 76 -7.24 7.91 3.34
N GLY A 77 -7.18 6.83 2.54
CA GLY A 77 -6.09 5.86 2.55
C GLY A 77 -6.23 4.70 3.55
N ALA A 78 -7.34 4.60 4.31
CA ALA A 78 -7.59 3.47 5.22
C ALA A 78 -7.59 2.12 4.49
N ASN A 79 -8.20 2.05 3.31
CA ASN A 79 -8.25 0.84 2.48
C ASN A 79 -6.84 0.34 2.11
N THR A 80 -5.89 1.25 1.87
CA THR A 80 -4.49 0.93 1.61
C THR A 80 -3.83 0.22 2.80
N ILE A 81 -4.13 0.68 4.02
CA ILE A 81 -3.59 0.09 5.25
C ILE A 81 -4.22 -1.28 5.53
N LYS A 82 -5.53 -1.43 5.30
CA LYS A 82 -6.23 -2.72 5.40
C LYS A 82 -5.70 -3.72 4.39
N PHE A 83 -5.52 -3.30 3.14
CA PHE A 83 -4.87 -4.12 2.10
C PHE A 83 -3.47 -4.57 2.53
N ALA A 84 -2.65 -3.64 3.04
CA ALA A 84 -1.31 -3.95 3.51
C ALA A 84 -1.32 -4.99 4.63
N TYR A 85 -2.22 -4.84 5.61
CA TYR A 85 -2.36 -5.79 6.70
C TYR A 85 -2.78 -7.19 6.22
N LEU A 86 -3.84 -7.27 5.41
CA LEU A 86 -4.36 -8.53 4.86
C LEU A 86 -3.30 -9.29 4.04
N ASN A 87 -2.45 -8.56 3.31
CA ASN A 87 -1.36 -9.11 2.49
C ASN A 87 0.00 -9.18 3.20
N GLU A 88 0.02 -8.93 4.52
CA GLU A 88 1.20 -9.04 5.38
C GLU A 88 2.37 -8.15 4.90
N ILE A 89 2.04 -6.96 4.39
CA ILE A 89 2.98 -5.92 3.97
C ILE A 89 3.30 -5.05 5.19
N LYS A 90 4.48 -5.30 5.79
CA LYS A 90 4.89 -4.61 7.01
C LYS A 90 5.11 -3.10 6.81
N ILE A 91 4.50 -2.30 7.68
CA ILE A 91 4.78 -0.87 7.83
C ILE A 91 5.87 -0.69 8.91
N LYS A 92 6.79 0.25 8.70
CA LYS A 92 7.76 0.69 9.70
C LYS A 92 7.03 1.55 10.73
N ILE A 93 6.89 1.01 11.93
CA ILE A 93 6.28 1.67 13.08
C ILE A 93 7.25 2.71 13.65
#